data_AF-A0A353PT16-F1
#
_entry.id   AF-A0A353PT16-F1
#
_cell.length_a   1.000
_cell.length_b   1.000
_cell.length_c   1.000
_cell.angle_alpha   90.00
_cell.angle_beta   90.00
_cell.angle_gamma   90.00
#
_symmetry.space_group_name_H-M   'P 1'
#
loop_
_entity.id
_entity.type
_entity.pdbx_description
1 polymer ?
#
loop_
_entity_poly.entity_id
_entity_poly.type
_entity_poly.pdbx_seq_one_letter_code
_entity_poly.pdbx_strand_id
1 'polypeptide(L)'
;SDAEGAGEMFQVTTLNLEELARTGIKAGKGGKSEDEADMLVDYNKDFFGKHASLTVSGQLEAECYATALSRVYTFGPTFRAENSNTTRHLSEFWMIEPEMAFFKNEDNMQLAEDFIKYLLSWALEKCSEDMQFFEDRVQKGIIETLRHVVSSDFIRLSYTEAIAVLEKNADKFEYKPYWGCDLQSEHERYLTETVYKKPVIVTDYPKDIKAFYMKLNDDGKTVRAMDVLVPGLGEIIGGSEREADYDILLEKIKAMKLDPKDYWWYLDLRKYGSVPHSGFGLGFERLLLYITGLKNIRDVIPFPRTPKSAEF
;
A
#
# COMPACT_ATOMS: atom_id res chain seq x y z
N SER A 1 -14.45 4.19 2.78
CA SER A 1 -13.58 4.51 1.64
C SER A 1 -12.43 3.54 1.70
N ASP A 2 -11.98 3.02 0.57
CA ASP A 2 -10.87 2.08 0.46
C ASP A 2 -9.52 2.77 0.27
N ALA A 3 -9.42 4.09 0.46
CA ALA A 3 -8.21 4.94 0.34
C ALA A 3 -7.48 4.91 -1.01
N GLU A 4 -7.26 3.74 -1.60
CA GLU A 4 -6.58 3.44 -2.85
C GLU A 4 -7.54 3.50 -4.07
N GLY A 5 -8.86 3.41 -3.88
CA GLY A 5 -9.88 3.59 -4.93
C GLY A 5 -10.11 2.39 -5.86
N ALA A 6 -9.68 1.18 -5.48
CA ALA A 6 -9.81 -0.03 -6.29
C ALA A 6 -9.81 -1.38 -5.52
N GLY A 7 -9.74 -1.38 -4.18
CA GLY A 7 -9.55 -2.61 -3.39
C GLY A 7 -10.84 -3.22 -2.85
N GLU A 8 -10.96 -4.55 -2.89
CA GLU A 8 -12.04 -5.26 -2.18
C GLU A 8 -11.84 -5.12 -0.65
N MET A 9 -12.89 -4.67 0.07
CA MET A 9 -12.87 -4.49 1.52
C MET A 9 -13.76 -5.49 2.24
N PHE A 10 -13.36 -5.90 3.46
CA PHE A 10 -14.25 -6.68 4.32
C PHE A 10 -15.34 -5.79 4.92
N GLN A 11 -16.59 -6.21 4.82
CA GLN A 11 -17.71 -5.54 5.47
C GLN A 11 -17.72 -5.83 6.98
N VAL A 12 -18.00 -4.79 7.78
CA VAL A 12 -18.27 -4.90 9.22
C VAL A 12 -19.75 -4.65 9.43
N THR A 13 -20.48 -5.66 9.94
CA THR A 13 -21.92 -5.55 10.15
C THR A 13 -22.36 -6.32 11.39
N THR A 14 -23.38 -5.78 12.06
CA THR A 14 -24.12 -6.46 13.14
C THR A 14 -25.48 -6.96 12.68
N LEU A 15 -25.84 -6.72 11.41
CA LEU A 15 -27.08 -7.22 10.84
C LEU A 15 -27.08 -8.75 10.85
N ASN A 16 -28.24 -9.33 11.15
CA ASN A 16 -28.40 -10.78 11.14
C ASN A 16 -28.50 -11.28 9.69
N LEU A 17 -27.41 -11.87 9.18
CA LEU A 17 -27.33 -12.39 7.81
C LEU A 17 -28.38 -13.48 7.53
N GLU A 18 -28.73 -14.32 8.51
CA GLU A 18 -29.76 -15.34 8.33
C GLU A 18 -31.16 -14.72 8.20
N GLU A 19 -31.44 -13.66 8.95
CA GLU A 19 -32.70 -12.93 8.86
C GLU A 19 -32.82 -12.19 7.53
N LEU A 20 -31.74 -11.55 7.08
CA LEU A 20 -31.67 -10.93 5.76
C LEU A 20 -31.90 -11.97 4.66
N ALA A 21 -31.26 -13.14 4.73
CA ALA A 21 -31.46 -14.22 3.78
C ALA A 21 -32.93 -14.69 3.75
N ARG A 22 -33.56 -14.87 4.92
CA ARG A 22 -35.00 -15.22 5.01
C ARG A 22 -35.88 -14.14 4.40
N THR A 23 -35.53 -12.87 4.59
CA THR A 23 -36.27 -11.71 4.05
C THR A 23 -36.15 -11.68 2.53
N GLY A 24 -34.96 -11.87 1.97
CA GLY A 24 -34.72 -11.98 0.53
C GLY A 24 -35.49 -13.14 -0.11
N ILE A 25 -35.48 -14.33 0.51
CA ILE A 25 -36.25 -15.49 0.01
C ILE A 25 -37.76 -15.18 -0.03
N LYS A 26 -38.30 -14.51 1.00
CA LYS A 26 -39.71 -14.11 1.03
C LYS A 26 -40.03 -13.07 -0.06
N ALA A 27 -39.14 -12.10 -0.24
CA ALA A 27 -39.25 -11.07 -1.27
C ALA A 27 -39.29 -11.68 -2.69
N GLY A 28 -38.36 -12.58 -3.00
CA GLY A 28 -38.33 -13.28 -4.28
C GLY A 28 -39.58 -14.14 -4.53
N LYS A 29 -40.08 -14.85 -3.51
CA LYS A 29 -41.38 -15.56 -3.60
C LYS A 29 -42.56 -14.62 -3.84
N GLY A 30 -42.45 -13.38 -3.38
CA GLY A 30 -43.41 -12.31 -3.64
C GLY A 30 -43.26 -11.64 -5.01
N GLY A 31 -42.35 -12.12 -5.86
CA GLY A 31 -42.13 -11.61 -7.21
C GLY A 31 -41.19 -10.41 -7.30
N LYS A 32 -40.47 -10.05 -6.22
CA LYS A 32 -39.46 -8.99 -6.26
C LYS A 32 -38.22 -9.43 -7.04
N SER A 33 -37.63 -8.50 -7.80
CA SER A 33 -36.32 -8.70 -8.43
C SER A 33 -35.18 -8.72 -7.40
N GLU A 34 -33.99 -9.11 -7.84
CA GLU A 34 -32.77 -9.03 -7.02
C GLU A 34 -32.49 -7.58 -6.60
N ASP A 35 -32.56 -6.62 -7.52
CA ASP A 35 -32.38 -5.18 -7.23
C ASP A 35 -33.37 -4.68 -6.16
N GLU A 36 -34.63 -5.13 -6.22
CA GLU A 36 -35.65 -4.77 -5.22
C GLU A 36 -35.42 -5.46 -3.88
N ALA A 37 -34.72 -6.60 -3.86
CA ALA A 37 -34.34 -7.32 -2.65
C ALA A 37 -33.12 -6.69 -1.98
N ASP A 38 -32.15 -6.19 -2.74
CA ASP A 38 -30.99 -5.45 -2.22
C ASP A 38 -31.40 -4.20 -1.46
N MET A 39 -32.43 -3.49 -1.96
CA MET A 39 -33.02 -2.33 -1.28
C MET A 39 -33.70 -2.67 0.06
N LEU A 40 -33.81 -3.94 0.45
CA LEU A 40 -34.36 -4.35 1.74
C LEU A 40 -33.32 -4.27 2.87
N VAL A 41 -32.03 -4.17 2.54
CA VAL A 41 -30.98 -4.01 3.55
C VAL A 41 -30.96 -2.56 4.04
N ASP A 42 -31.55 -2.33 5.22
CA ASP A 42 -31.58 -1.01 5.85
C ASP A 42 -30.35 -0.80 6.75
N TYR A 43 -29.29 -0.22 6.18
CA TYR A 43 -28.06 0.08 6.91
C TYR A 43 -28.22 1.10 8.04
N ASN A 44 -29.33 1.85 8.13
CA ASN A 44 -29.59 2.70 9.30
C ASN A 44 -29.82 1.89 10.57
N LYS A 45 -30.16 0.60 10.44
CA LYS A 45 -30.33 -0.35 11.55
C LYS A 45 -29.05 -1.10 11.89
N ASP A 46 -28.00 -0.96 11.09
CA ASP A 46 -26.70 -1.51 11.44
C ASP A 46 -26.02 -0.66 12.53
N PHE A 47 -24.97 -1.17 13.16
CA PHE A 47 -24.35 -0.60 14.35
C PHE A 47 -23.90 0.86 14.18
N PHE A 48 -23.32 1.20 13.03
CA PHE A 48 -22.84 2.55 12.73
C PHE A 48 -23.88 3.44 12.03
N GLY A 49 -25.10 2.94 11.82
CA GLY A 49 -26.15 3.63 11.07
C GLY A 49 -25.83 3.85 9.58
N LYS A 50 -24.82 3.15 9.05
CA LYS A 50 -24.38 3.18 7.65
C LYS A 50 -23.56 1.94 7.34
N HIS A 51 -23.32 1.67 6.05
CA HIS A 51 -22.38 0.64 5.63
C HIS A 51 -20.98 0.94 6.17
N ALA A 52 -20.32 -0.08 6.72
CA ALA A 52 -18.98 0.02 7.29
C ALA A 52 -18.09 -1.12 6.80
N SER A 53 -16.79 -0.85 6.73
CA SER A 53 -15.78 -1.80 6.24
C SER A 53 -14.52 -1.71 7.08
N LEU A 54 -13.73 -2.78 7.09
CA LEU A 54 -12.36 -2.75 7.60
C LEU A 54 -11.48 -1.96 6.64
N THR A 55 -10.64 -1.08 7.18
CA THR A 55 -9.81 -0.20 6.37
C THR A 55 -8.65 -0.93 5.72
N VAL A 56 -8.27 -0.51 4.52
CA VAL A 56 -7.05 -0.96 3.84
C VAL A 56 -5.83 -0.09 4.21
N SER A 57 -6.06 1.11 4.75
CA SER A 57 -5.02 2.09 5.09
C SER A 57 -5.57 3.16 6.03
N GLY A 58 -4.75 3.68 6.95
CA GLY A 58 -5.10 4.83 7.80
C GLY A 58 -4.64 6.18 7.23
N GLN A 59 -4.15 6.21 5.98
CA GLN A 59 -3.49 7.37 5.40
C GLN A 59 -4.38 8.62 5.37
N LEU A 60 -5.63 8.52 4.92
CA LEU A 60 -6.49 9.69 4.75
C LEU A 60 -6.78 10.37 6.10
N GLU A 61 -6.95 9.59 7.16
CA GLU A 61 -7.07 10.08 8.52
C GLU A 61 -5.73 10.61 9.05
N ALA A 62 -4.61 9.97 8.72
CA ALA A 62 -3.27 10.44 9.10
C ALA A 62 -2.95 11.83 8.51
N GLU A 63 -3.41 12.13 7.29
CA GLU A 63 -3.28 13.46 6.69
C GLU A 63 -3.99 14.54 7.53
N CYS A 64 -5.19 14.23 8.07
CA CYS A 64 -5.88 15.15 8.97
C CYS A 64 -5.01 15.47 10.20
N TYR A 65 -4.41 14.46 10.82
CA TYR A 65 -3.52 14.69 11.97
C TYR A 65 -2.21 15.38 11.57
N ALA A 66 -1.63 15.07 10.41
CA ALA A 66 -0.41 15.71 9.93
C ALA A 66 -0.61 17.22 9.75
N THR A 67 -1.78 17.66 9.25
CA THR A 67 -2.09 19.10 9.14
C THR A 67 -2.22 19.82 10.49
N ALA A 68 -2.43 19.09 11.59
CA ALA A 68 -2.53 19.65 12.93
C ALA A 68 -1.24 19.50 13.77
N LEU A 69 -0.56 18.36 13.64
CA LEU A 69 0.57 17.94 14.48
C LEU A 69 1.92 17.93 13.72
N SER A 70 1.90 18.31 12.45
CA SER A 70 3.03 18.33 11.50
C SER A 70 3.63 16.98 11.13
N ARG A 71 3.83 16.05 12.07
CA ARG A 71 4.43 14.74 11.81
C ARG A 71 3.75 13.67 12.65
N VAL A 72 3.17 12.68 11.99
CA VAL A 72 2.48 11.57 12.63
C VAL A 72 2.85 10.25 11.97
N TYR A 73 2.57 9.15 12.64
CA TYR A 73 2.60 7.83 12.01
C TYR A 73 1.47 6.98 12.58
N THR A 74 0.89 6.12 11.74
CA THR A 74 0.05 5.02 12.18
C THR A 74 0.91 3.77 12.36
N PHE A 75 0.49 2.89 13.26
CA PHE A 75 0.96 1.51 13.29
C PHE A 75 -0.24 0.66 13.73
N GLY A 76 -0.88 0.02 12.76
CA GLY A 76 -2.14 -0.68 12.98
C GLY A 76 -2.41 -1.76 11.95
N PRO A 77 -3.41 -2.62 12.21
CA PRO A 77 -3.85 -3.62 11.26
C PRO A 77 -4.62 -2.98 10.10
N THR A 78 -4.38 -3.49 8.91
CA THR A 78 -5.08 -3.18 7.67
C THR A 78 -5.53 -4.48 7.00
N PHE A 79 -6.57 -4.40 6.20
CA PHE A 79 -7.25 -5.57 5.67
C PHE A 79 -7.46 -5.47 4.17
N ARG A 80 -7.29 -6.58 3.45
CA ARG A 80 -7.59 -6.68 2.01
C ARG A 80 -8.42 -7.93 1.75
N ALA A 81 -9.57 -7.78 1.10
CA ALA A 81 -10.51 -8.87 0.85
C ALA A 81 -10.29 -9.57 -0.50
N GLU A 82 -9.25 -9.17 -1.25
CA GLU A 82 -8.88 -9.82 -2.51
C GLU A 82 -8.66 -11.32 -2.34
N ASN A 83 -9.21 -12.11 -3.27
CA ASN A 83 -9.03 -13.57 -3.30
C ASN A 83 -7.65 -13.99 -3.83
N SER A 84 -6.59 -13.50 -3.19
CA SER A 84 -5.18 -13.75 -3.54
C SER A 84 -4.54 -14.75 -2.57
N ASN A 85 -4.28 -15.97 -3.05
CA ASN A 85 -3.63 -17.02 -2.25
C ASN A 85 -2.20 -17.29 -2.74
N THR A 86 -1.28 -16.38 -2.41
CA THR A 86 0.14 -16.47 -2.79
C THR A 86 1.04 -16.55 -1.56
N THR A 87 2.35 -16.71 -1.73
CA THR A 87 3.33 -16.70 -0.62
C THR A 87 3.63 -15.31 -0.07
N ARG A 88 3.06 -14.25 -0.68
CA ARG A 88 3.39 -12.85 -0.39
C ARG A 88 2.20 -11.99 0.08
N HIS A 89 0.99 -12.55 0.10
CA HIS A 89 -0.22 -11.81 0.44
C HIS A 89 -0.90 -12.38 1.69
N LEU A 90 -1.42 -11.46 2.51
CA LEU A 90 -2.29 -11.72 3.67
C LEU A 90 -3.56 -10.89 3.51
N SER A 91 -4.65 -11.37 4.09
CA SER A 91 -5.93 -10.64 4.18
C SER A 91 -5.98 -9.69 5.38
N GLU A 92 -5.15 -9.93 6.40
CA GLU A 92 -4.92 -9.08 7.57
C GLU A 92 -3.41 -8.97 7.78
N PHE A 93 -2.91 -7.74 7.84
CA PHE A 93 -1.47 -7.43 7.98
C PHE A 93 -1.31 -6.08 8.66
N TRP A 94 -0.10 -5.75 9.09
CA TRP A 94 0.18 -4.50 9.80
C TRP A 94 0.89 -3.50 8.89
N MET A 95 0.42 -2.26 8.91
CA MET A 95 1.01 -1.15 8.19
C MET A 95 1.59 -0.13 9.16
N ILE A 96 2.76 0.39 8.80
CA ILE A 96 3.36 1.57 9.43
C ILE A 96 3.27 2.71 8.41
N GLU A 97 2.52 3.76 8.72
CA GLU A 97 2.21 4.82 7.74
C GLU A 97 2.55 6.21 8.32
N PRO A 98 3.79 6.69 8.14
CA PRO A 98 4.15 8.07 8.47
C PRO A 98 3.57 9.08 7.48
N GLU A 99 3.11 10.22 8.00
CA GLU A 99 2.60 11.35 7.21
C GLU A 99 3.16 12.67 7.77
N MET A 100 3.75 13.49 6.90
CA MET A 100 4.46 14.70 7.28
C MET A 100 3.98 15.93 6.49
N ALA A 101 3.52 16.94 7.22
CA ALA A 101 3.30 18.27 6.68
C ALA A 101 4.63 18.92 6.24
N PHE A 102 4.55 19.72 5.19
CA PHE A 102 5.65 20.45 4.55
C PHE A 102 6.71 19.58 3.84
N PHE A 103 6.51 18.27 3.77
CA PHE A 103 7.38 17.37 3.01
C PHE A 103 6.94 17.32 1.55
N LYS A 104 7.90 17.46 0.64
CA LYS A 104 7.75 17.10 -0.77
C LYS A 104 8.20 15.66 -1.01
N ASN A 105 8.00 15.16 -2.23
CA ASN A 105 8.38 13.78 -2.56
C ASN A 105 9.87 13.49 -2.31
N GLU A 106 10.77 14.46 -2.50
CA GLU A 106 12.20 14.30 -2.21
C GLU A 106 12.49 14.07 -0.72
N ASP A 107 11.79 14.81 0.16
CA ASP A 107 11.88 14.62 1.61
C ASP A 107 11.30 13.27 2.02
N ASN A 108 10.22 12.85 1.36
CA ASN A 108 9.57 11.56 1.57
C ASN A 108 10.50 10.39 1.21
N MET A 109 11.17 10.46 0.06
CA MET A 109 12.17 9.48 -0.36
C MET A 109 13.35 9.41 0.62
N GLN A 110 13.83 10.58 1.08
CA GLN A 110 14.92 10.61 2.06
C GLN A 110 14.50 9.96 3.38
N LEU A 111 13.31 10.27 3.89
CA LEU A 111 12.81 9.65 5.12
C LEU A 111 12.65 8.15 4.96
N ALA A 112 12.11 7.67 3.85
CA ALA A 112 11.94 6.23 3.61
C ALA A 112 13.28 5.49 3.57
N GLU A 113 14.29 6.09 2.94
CA GLU A 113 15.66 5.56 2.92
C GLU A 113 16.26 5.51 4.34
N ASP A 114 16.20 6.62 5.09
CA ASP A 114 16.72 6.69 6.46
C ASP A 114 16.00 5.71 7.39
N PHE A 115 14.68 5.57 7.23
CA PHE A 115 13.84 4.68 8.02
C PHE A 115 14.21 3.21 7.82
N ILE A 116 14.32 2.75 6.58
CA ILE A 116 14.74 1.37 6.28
C ILE A 116 16.15 1.11 6.78
N LYS A 117 17.10 2.02 6.51
CA LYS A 117 18.49 1.87 6.97
C LYS A 117 18.56 1.76 8.49
N TYR A 118 17.78 2.57 9.21
CA TYR A 118 17.70 2.51 10.67
C TYR A 118 17.16 1.17 11.16
N LEU A 119 16.02 0.70 10.62
CA LEU A 119 15.40 -0.55 11.06
C LEU A 119 16.29 -1.77 10.80
N LEU A 120 16.93 -1.84 9.63
CA LEU A 120 17.87 -2.91 9.30
C LEU A 120 19.11 -2.89 10.19
N SER A 121 19.67 -1.69 10.44
CA SER A 121 20.81 -1.53 11.36
C SER A 121 20.44 -1.97 12.77
N TRP A 122 19.25 -1.57 13.24
CA TRP A 122 18.74 -1.94 14.55
C TRP A 122 18.61 -3.46 14.69
N ALA A 123 18.04 -4.15 13.70
CA ALA A 123 17.93 -5.61 13.72
C ALA A 123 19.31 -6.29 13.73
N LEU A 124 20.24 -5.82 12.89
CA LEU A 124 21.61 -6.33 12.84
C LEU A 124 22.37 -6.17 14.16
N GLU A 125 22.11 -5.09 14.91
CA GLU A 125 22.81 -4.77 16.16
C GLU A 125 22.13 -5.34 17.41
N LYS A 126 20.80 -5.30 17.47
CA LYS A 126 20.02 -5.64 18.67
C LYS A 126 19.50 -7.07 18.66
N CYS A 127 19.43 -7.70 17.50
CA CYS A 127 18.96 -9.08 17.34
C CYS A 127 20.07 -9.99 16.78
N SER A 128 21.34 -9.72 17.12
CA SER A 128 22.49 -10.39 16.48
C SER A 128 22.48 -11.92 16.62
N GLU A 129 21.97 -12.45 17.74
CA GLU A 129 21.84 -13.90 17.95
C GLU A 129 20.80 -14.52 17.00
N ASP A 130 19.61 -13.93 16.90
CA ASP A 130 18.57 -14.35 15.96
C ASP A 130 19.03 -14.19 14.51
N MET A 131 19.72 -13.08 14.19
CA MET A 131 20.29 -12.85 12.87
C MET A 131 21.31 -13.93 12.49
N GLN A 132 22.14 -14.37 13.44
CA GLN A 132 23.07 -15.47 13.21
C GLN A 132 22.34 -16.80 12.99
N PHE A 133 21.24 -17.04 13.71
CA PHE A 133 20.38 -18.19 13.45
C PHE A 133 19.80 -18.16 12.03
N PHE A 134 19.29 -17.01 11.56
CA PHE A 134 18.75 -16.88 10.21
C PHE A 134 19.83 -17.06 9.13
N GLU A 135 21.02 -16.53 9.34
CA GLU A 135 22.19 -16.74 8.48
C GLU A 135 22.55 -18.23 8.35
N ASP A 136 22.56 -18.96 9.46
CA ASP A 136 22.98 -20.36 9.49
C ASP A 136 21.88 -21.33 9.03
N ARG A 137 20.59 -20.99 9.24
CA ARG A 137 19.47 -21.93 9.13
C ARG A 137 18.43 -21.59 8.08
N VAL A 138 18.29 -20.32 7.68
CA VAL A 138 17.22 -19.87 6.78
C VAL A 138 17.79 -19.39 5.45
N GLN A 139 18.65 -18.38 5.46
CA GLN A 139 19.25 -17.84 4.26
C GLN A 139 20.70 -17.43 4.51
N LYS A 140 21.62 -18.21 3.94
CA LYS A 140 23.04 -17.85 3.92
C LYS A 140 23.25 -16.53 3.16
N GLY A 141 24.04 -15.63 3.73
CA GLY A 141 24.32 -14.30 3.22
C GLY A 141 23.24 -13.26 3.53
N ILE A 142 22.27 -13.55 4.40
CA ILE A 142 21.24 -12.57 4.77
C ILE A 142 21.85 -11.39 5.51
N ILE A 143 22.80 -11.63 6.43
CA ILE A 143 23.47 -10.55 7.17
C ILE A 143 24.20 -9.62 6.20
N GLU A 144 24.91 -10.18 5.22
CA GLU A 144 25.62 -9.40 4.20
C GLU A 144 24.65 -8.62 3.31
N THR A 145 23.52 -9.24 2.94
CA THR A 145 22.46 -8.57 2.17
C THR A 145 21.93 -7.34 2.91
N LEU A 146 21.61 -7.46 4.20
CA LEU A 146 21.11 -6.34 4.99
C LEU A 146 22.18 -5.26 5.19
N ARG A 147 23.44 -5.64 5.46
CA ARG A 147 24.56 -4.70 5.56
C ARG A 147 24.81 -3.95 4.25
N HIS A 148 24.66 -4.62 3.11
CA HIS A 148 24.76 -4.02 1.79
C HIS A 148 23.68 -2.95 1.58
N VAL A 149 22.43 -3.23 1.95
CA VAL A 149 21.35 -2.21 1.89
C VAL A 149 21.65 -1.03 2.81
N VAL A 150 22.04 -1.29 4.05
CA VAL A 150 22.35 -0.23 5.04
C VAL A 150 23.46 0.70 4.54
N SER A 151 24.50 0.14 3.93
CA SER A 151 25.67 0.90 3.46
C SER A 151 25.54 1.48 2.05
N SER A 152 24.50 1.10 1.30
CA SER A 152 24.29 1.59 -0.06
C SER A 152 23.56 2.92 -0.09
N ASP A 153 23.98 3.83 -0.96
CA ASP A 153 23.13 4.93 -1.42
C ASP A 153 22.04 4.38 -2.35
N PHE A 154 20.80 4.81 -2.15
CA PHE A 154 19.68 4.32 -2.95
C PHE A 154 19.66 5.04 -4.30
N ILE A 155 19.55 4.28 -5.38
CA ILE A 155 19.41 4.85 -6.72
C ILE A 155 18.02 5.46 -6.84
N ARG A 156 17.90 6.72 -7.26
CA ARG A 156 16.61 7.36 -7.55
C ARG A 156 16.46 7.47 -9.06
N LEU A 157 15.39 6.90 -9.62
CA LEU A 157 15.06 7.06 -11.03
C LEU A 157 13.55 7.22 -11.23
N SER A 158 13.17 7.85 -12.34
CA SER A 158 11.77 7.90 -12.75
C SER A 158 11.32 6.54 -13.30
N TYR A 159 10.01 6.29 -13.22
CA TYR A 159 9.35 5.14 -13.82
C TYR A 159 9.63 5.08 -15.32
N THR A 160 9.66 6.23 -16.00
CA THR A 160 9.95 6.31 -17.44
C THR A 160 11.37 5.79 -17.75
N GLU A 161 12.35 6.15 -16.93
CA GLU A 161 13.71 5.61 -17.06
C GLU A 161 13.77 4.12 -16.71
N ALA A 162 13.03 3.69 -15.68
CA ALA A 162 12.96 2.28 -15.28
C ALA A 162 12.42 1.42 -16.42
N ILE A 163 11.29 1.80 -17.03
CA ILE A 163 10.71 1.14 -18.19
C ILE A 163 11.69 1.13 -19.36
N ALA A 164 12.36 2.25 -19.67
CA ALA A 164 13.33 2.29 -20.77
C ALA A 164 14.52 1.33 -20.57
N VAL A 165 14.93 1.07 -19.33
CA VAL A 165 15.96 0.08 -18.98
C VAL A 165 15.42 -1.34 -19.15
N LEU A 166 14.19 -1.58 -18.69
CA LEU A 166 13.53 -2.88 -18.71
C LEU A 166 13.16 -3.31 -20.14
N GLU A 167 12.62 -2.42 -20.97
CA GLU A 167 12.27 -2.67 -22.37
C GLU A 167 13.49 -3.09 -23.21
N LYS A 168 14.68 -2.53 -22.95
CA LYS A 168 15.93 -2.94 -23.59
C LYS A 168 16.34 -4.38 -23.29
N ASN A 169 15.78 -4.96 -22.23
CA ASN A 169 16.03 -6.32 -21.76
C ASN A 169 14.73 -7.15 -21.73
N ALA A 170 13.73 -6.76 -22.52
CA ALA A 170 12.39 -7.32 -22.46
C ALA A 170 12.38 -8.84 -22.67
N ASP A 171 13.34 -9.40 -23.40
CA ASP A 171 13.52 -10.82 -23.65
C ASP A 171 13.72 -11.66 -22.38
N LYS A 172 14.16 -11.04 -21.27
CA LYS A 172 14.42 -11.73 -19.99
C LYS A 172 13.19 -11.93 -19.11
N PHE A 173 12.07 -11.31 -19.46
CA PHE A 173 10.87 -11.27 -18.62
C PHE A 173 9.73 -12.11 -19.19
N GLU A 174 8.97 -12.73 -18.29
CA GLU A 174 7.70 -13.38 -18.63
C GLU A 174 6.66 -12.31 -19.01
N TYR A 175 6.54 -11.27 -18.18
CA TYR A 175 5.67 -10.13 -18.40
C TYR A 175 6.46 -9.03 -19.09
N LYS A 176 6.09 -8.69 -20.34
CA LYS A 176 6.82 -7.67 -21.09
C LYS A 176 6.52 -6.28 -20.51
N PRO A 177 7.54 -5.53 -20.05
CA PRO A 177 7.36 -4.18 -19.54
C PRO A 177 7.01 -3.23 -20.69
N TYR A 178 6.10 -2.30 -20.45
CA TYR A 178 5.78 -1.20 -21.38
C TYR A 178 5.31 0.02 -20.59
N TRP A 179 5.49 1.22 -21.14
CA TRP A 179 5.06 2.44 -20.46
C TRP A 179 3.55 2.47 -20.24
N GLY A 180 3.12 2.58 -18.98
CA GLY A 180 1.72 2.51 -18.56
C GLY A 180 1.35 1.19 -17.85
N CYS A 181 2.21 0.16 -17.89
CA CYS A 181 2.01 -1.04 -17.08
C CYS A 181 2.60 -0.86 -15.68
N ASP A 182 2.01 -1.54 -14.70
CA ASP A 182 2.64 -1.63 -13.39
C ASP A 182 3.88 -2.54 -13.44
N LEU A 183 4.87 -2.27 -12.58
CA LEU A 183 6.08 -3.09 -12.51
C LEU A 183 5.77 -4.41 -11.81
N GLN A 184 6.20 -5.51 -12.41
CA GLN A 184 6.10 -6.83 -11.77
C GLN A 184 7.30 -7.06 -10.86
N SER A 185 7.16 -7.96 -9.88
CA SER A 185 8.27 -8.31 -8.98
C SER A 185 9.53 -8.79 -9.71
N GLU A 186 9.42 -9.39 -10.90
CA GLU A 186 10.60 -9.75 -11.72
C GLU A 186 11.34 -8.51 -12.26
N HIS A 187 10.62 -7.44 -12.58
CA HIS A 187 11.17 -6.18 -13.07
C HIS A 187 11.87 -5.43 -11.94
N GLU A 188 11.21 -5.30 -10.79
CA GLU A 188 11.76 -4.67 -9.59
C GLU A 188 13.07 -5.34 -9.14
N ARG A 189 13.05 -6.67 -9.09
CA ARG A 189 14.24 -7.47 -8.76
C ARG A 189 15.33 -7.32 -9.80
N TYR A 190 15.00 -7.23 -11.09
CA TYR A 190 15.99 -7.02 -12.13
C TYR A 190 16.72 -5.68 -11.98
N LEU A 191 15.98 -4.60 -11.69
CA LEU A 191 16.56 -3.28 -11.43
C LEU A 191 17.54 -3.31 -10.25
N THR A 192 17.12 -3.90 -9.14
CA THR A 192 17.89 -3.92 -7.88
C THR A 192 19.03 -4.93 -7.87
N GLU A 193 18.86 -6.12 -8.45
CA GLU A 193 19.82 -7.23 -8.37
C GLU A 193 20.77 -7.29 -9.58
N THR A 194 20.32 -6.87 -10.76
CA THR A 194 21.10 -7.03 -12.01
C THR A 194 21.63 -5.70 -12.54
N VAL A 195 20.77 -4.69 -12.66
CA VAL A 195 21.15 -3.40 -13.27
C VAL A 195 22.00 -2.57 -12.32
N TYR A 196 21.45 -2.26 -11.14
CA TYR A 196 22.08 -1.33 -10.21
C TYR A 196 22.83 -2.00 -9.07
N LYS A 197 22.49 -3.26 -8.75
CA LYS A 197 23.08 -4.04 -7.64
C LYS A 197 22.99 -3.31 -6.30
N LYS A 198 21.94 -2.50 -6.14
CA LYS A 198 21.68 -1.59 -5.01
C LYS A 198 20.16 -1.45 -4.84
N PRO A 199 19.69 -0.97 -3.69
CA PRO A 199 18.31 -0.51 -3.54
C PRO A 199 17.99 0.63 -4.52
N VAL A 200 16.74 0.69 -4.94
CA VAL A 200 16.25 1.60 -5.97
C VAL A 200 14.95 2.22 -5.51
N ILE A 201 14.80 3.54 -5.64
CA ILE A 201 13.54 4.26 -5.48
C ILE A 201 13.05 4.65 -6.87
N VAL A 202 11.94 4.06 -7.30
CA VAL A 202 11.29 4.41 -8.56
C VAL A 202 10.25 5.50 -8.28
N THR A 203 10.22 6.53 -9.11
CA THR A 203 9.39 7.74 -8.90
C THR A 203 8.53 8.06 -10.12
N ASP A 204 7.60 9.01 -10.01
CA ASP A 204 6.89 9.59 -11.16
C ASP A 204 6.12 8.57 -12.01
N TYR A 205 5.31 7.74 -11.34
CA TYR A 205 4.50 6.71 -11.99
C TYR A 205 3.36 7.30 -12.83
N PRO A 206 2.88 6.59 -13.86
CA PRO A 206 1.70 7.00 -14.63
C PRO A 206 0.48 7.17 -13.71
N LYS A 207 -0.25 8.28 -13.89
CA LYS A 207 -1.38 8.62 -13.01
C LYS A 207 -2.52 7.59 -13.06
N ASP A 208 -2.67 6.90 -14.18
CA ASP A 208 -3.80 5.99 -14.44
C ASP A 208 -3.67 4.64 -13.70
N ILE A 209 -2.48 4.33 -13.16
CA ILE A 209 -2.21 3.10 -12.38
C ILE A 209 -1.92 3.40 -10.91
N LYS A 210 -2.20 4.63 -10.45
CA LYS A 210 -1.95 5.06 -9.07
C LYS A 210 -3.17 5.78 -8.51
N ALA A 211 -3.20 5.92 -7.18
CA ALA A 211 -4.38 6.40 -6.46
C ALA A 211 -4.70 7.90 -6.71
N PHE A 212 -5.98 8.26 -6.50
CA PHE A 212 -6.48 9.62 -6.72
C PHE A 212 -5.78 10.69 -5.87
N TYR A 213 -5.28 10.33 -4.68
CA TYR A 213 -4.66 11.29 -3.75
C TYR A 213 -3.24 11.71 -4.13
N MET A 214 -2.56 11.02 -5.05
CA MET A 214 -1.16 11.31 -5.38
C MET A 214 -1.02 12.60 -6.19
N LYS A 215 -0.08 13.48 -5.84
CA LYS A 215 0.09 14.78 -6.50
C LYS A 215 0.39 14.62 -7.99
N LEU A 216 -0.34 15.34 -8.85
CA LEU A 216 -0.09 15.35 -10.30
C LEU A 216 1.20 16.12 -10.61
N ASN A 217 2.04 15.55 -11.49
CA ASN A 217 3.22 16.24 -12.00
C ASN A 217 2.88 17.26 -13.09
N ASP A 218 3.81 18.19 -13.33
CA ASP A 218 3.65 19.27 -14.31
C ASP A 218 3.51 18.74 -15.77
N ASP A 219 3.90 17.49 -16.01
CA ASP A 219 3.72 16.82 -17.31
C ASP A 219 2.25 16.41 -17.61
N GLY A 220 1.37 16.45 -16.60
CA GLY A 220 -0.04 16.03 -16.67
C GLY A 220 -0.29 14.53 -16.90
N LYS A 221 0.77 13.70 -16.88
CA LYS A 221 0.77 12.26 -17.19
C LYS A 221 1.18 11.40 -16.01
N THR A 222 2.07 11.89 -15.16
CA THR A 222 2.62 11.16 -14.03
C THR A 222 2.18 11.77 -12.69
N VAL A 223 2.35 11.02 -11.62
CA VAL A 223 2.11 11.48 -10.24
C VAL A 223 3.37 11.31 -9.41
N ARG A 224 3.53 12.14 -8.38
CA ARG A 224 4.65 12.11 -7.42
C ARG A 224 4.58 10.92 -6.46
N ALA A 225 4.46 9.72 -7.02
CA ALA A 225 4.61 8.46 -6.32
C ALA A 225 6.09 8.13 -6.13
N MET A 226 6.38 7.30 -5.14
CA MET A 226 7.66 6.66 -4.98
C MET A 226 7.49 5.25 -4.41
N ASP A 227 8.18 4.28 -5.00
CA ASP A 227 8.24 2.90 -4.52
C ASP A 227 9.71 2.56 -4.22
N VAL A 228 9.99 2.14 -2.99
CA VAL A 228 11.33 1.73 -2.55
C VAL A 228 11.47 0.23 -2.78
N LEU A 229 12.44 -0.13 -3.61
CA LEU A 229 12.75 -1.49 -4.02
C LEU A 229 14.07 -1.94 -3.38
N VAL A 230 14.06 -3.12 -2.76
CA VAL A 230 15.26 -3.74 -2.19
C VAL A 230 15.60 -5.07 -2.89
N PRO A 231 16.90 -5.38 -3.07
CA PRO A 231 17.32 -6.65 -3.67
C PRO A 231 16.75 -7.85 -2.91
N GLY A 232 16.25 -8.87 -3.61
CA GLY A 232 15.69 -10.10 -3.05
C GLY A 232 14.18 -10.07 -2.81
N LEU A 233 13.60 -8.89 -2.55
CA LEU A 233 12.17 -8.74 -2.26
C LEU A 233 11.41 -8.07 -3.41
N GLY A 234 11.92 -6.94 -3.91
CA GLY A 234 11.15 -5.97 -4.68
C GLY A 234 10.69 -4.82 -3.77
N GLU A 235 9.47 -4.34 -3.97
CA GLU A 235 8.89 -3.24 -3.17
C GLU A 235 8.87 -3.53 -1.65
N ILE A 236 9.32 -2.58 -0.84
CA ILE A 236 9.22 -2.61 0.63
C ILE A 236 8.45 -1.42 1.21
N ILE A 237 8.44 -0.29 0.51
CA ILE A 237 7.69 0.92 0.86
C ILE A 237 7.06 1.48 -0.41
N GLY A 238 5.80 1.89 -0.33
CA GLY A 238 5.11 2.67 -1.35
C GLY A 238 4.61 3.98 -0.74
N GLY A 239 4.73 5.10 -1.45
CA GLY A 239 4.34 6.41 -0.94
C GLY A 239 4.17 7.46 -2.02
N SER A 240 3.78 8.67 -1.61
CA SER A 240 3.66 9.80 -2.54
C SER A 240 3.64 11.14 -1.81
N GLU A 241 3.93 12.20 -2.54
CA GLU A 241 3.43 13.54 -2.21
C GLU A 241 1.92 13.60 -2.50
N ARG A 242 1.15 14.21 -1.60
CA ARG A 242 -0.31 14.25 -1.69
C ARG A 242 -0.76 15.45 -2.50
N GLU A 243 -1.87 15.31 -3.23
CA GLU A 243 -2.45 16.42 -3.96
C GLU A 243 -3.03 17.44 -2.98
N ALA A 244 -2.40 18.60 -2.91
CA ALA A 244 -2.77 19.70 -2.02
C ALA A 244 -3.70 20.72 -2.70
N ASP A 245 -3.86 20.64 -4.02
CA ASP A 245 -4.82 21.48 -4.74
C ASP A 245 -6.23 20.89 -4.70
N TYR A 246 -7.19 21.69 -4.25
CA TYR A 246 -8.59 21.26 -4.09
C TYR A 246 -9.23 20.86 -5.43
N ASP A 247 -9.06 21.67 -6.47
CA ASP A 247 -9.74 21.49 -7.75
C ASP A 247 -9.16 20.27 -8.47
N ILE A 248 -7.83 20.11 -8.45
CA ILE A 248 -7.17 18.93 -9.02
C ILE A 248 -7.62 17.66 -8.28
N LEU A 249 -7.62 17.67 -6.95
CA LEU A 249 -8.03 16.51 -6.16
C LEU A 249 -9.49 16.13 -6.44
N LEU A 250 -10.39 17.11 -6.51
CA LEU A 250 -11.81 16.90 -6.82
C LEU A 250 -12.00 16.28 -8.20
N GLU A 251 -11.28 16.76 -9.21
CA GLU A 251 -11.35 16.20 -10.57
C GLU A 251 -10.81 14.76 -10.61
N LYS A 252 -9.75 14.44 -9.87
CA LYS A 252 -9.23 13.08 -9.75
C LYS A 252 -10.22 12.13 -9.08
N ILE A 253 -10.87 12.54 -7.99
CA ILE A 253 -11.94 11.77 -7.32
C ILE A 253 -13.05 11.43 -8.32
N LYS A 254 -13.54 12.42 -9.07
CA LYS A 254 -14.58 12.21 -10.09
C LYS A 254 -14.11 11.30 -11.23
N ALA A 255 -12.87 11.48 -11.71
CA ALA A 255 -12.31 10.69 -12.79
C ALA A 255 -12.21 9.20 -12.45
N MET A 256 -11.94 8.88 -11.17
CA MET A 256 -11.93 7.50 -10.66
C MET A 256 -13.32 6.99 -10.22
N LYS A 257 -14.39 7.72 -10.56
CA LYS A 257 -15.80 7.38 -10.26
C LYS A 257 -16.10 7.24 -8.76
N LEU A 258 -15.35 7.94 -7.93
CA LEU A 258 -15.60 8.05 -6.49
C LEU A 258 -16.61 9.17 -6.23
N ASP A 259 -17.49 9.02 -5.24
CA ASP A 259 -18.46 10.08 -4.88
C ASP A 259 -17.78 11.15 -4.00
N PRO A 260 -17.62 12.40 -4.46
CA PRO A 260 -17.02 13.47 -3.67
C PRO A 260 -17.69 13.71 -2.32
N LYS A 261 -18.97 13.34 -2.17
CA LYS A 261 -19.69 13.44 -0.89
C LYS A 261 -19.10 12.54 0.18
N ASP A 262 -18.51 11.42 -0.16
CA ASP A 262 -17.87 10.53 0.83
C ASP A 262 -16.51 11.08 1.30
N TYR A 263 -15.92 11.98 0.52
CA TYR A 263 -14.60 12.59 0.75
C TYR A 263 -14.70 14.06 1.18
N TRP A 264 -15.87 14.55 1.58
CA TRP A 264 -16.08 15.97 1.91
C TRP A 264 -15.07 16.50 2.93
N TRP A 265 -14.80 15.71 3.97
CA TRP A 265 -13.90 16.06 5.07
C TRP A 265 -12.43 16.05 4.62
N TYR A 266 -12.08 15.13 3.73
CA TYR A 266 -10.73 15.00 3.15
C TYR A 266 -10.42 16.15 2.19
N LEU A 267 -11.42 16.53 1.40
CA LEU A 267 -11.41 17.70 0.53
C LEU A 267 -11.29 19.02 1.32
N ASP A 268 -11.90 19.11 2.51
CA ASP A 268 -11.80 20.29 3.36
C ASP A 268 -10.36 20.56 3.85
N LEU A 269 -9.51 19.52 3.96
CA LEU A 269 -8.07 19.68 4.25
C LEU A 269 -7.36 20.54 3.20
N ARG A 270 -7.91 20.61 1.97
CA ARG A 270 -7.35 21.41 0.86
C ARG A 270 -7.92 22.82 0.80
N LYS A 271 -8.99 23.12 1.55
CA LYS A 271 -9.60 24.45 1.62
C LYS A 271 -9.01 25.33 2.71
N TYR A 272 -8.69 24.75 3.86
CA TYR A 272 -8.35 25.52 5.07
C TYR A 272 -6.87 25.39 5.42
N GLY A 273 -6.03 26.20 4.78
CA GLY A 273 -4.60 26.24 5.08
C GLY A 273 -3.84 25.03 4.56
N SER A 274 -4.14 24.59 3.33
CA SER A 274 -3.46 23.46 2.72
C SER A 274 -1.95 23.68 2.59
N VAL A 275 -1.20 22.59 2.72
CA VAL A 275 0.27 22.58 2.67
C VAL A 275 0.73 21.42 1.79
N PRO A 276 1.90 21.52 1.13
CA PRO A 276 2.56 20.33 0.60
C PRO A 276 2.78 19.34 1.75
N HIS A 277 2.47 18.07 1.52
CA HIS A 277 2.69 17.02 2.51
C HIS A 277 2.86 15.69 1.78
N SER A 278 3.59 14.79 2.42
CA SER A 278 3.92 13.49 1.84
C SER A 278 3.93 12.44 2.94
N GLY A 279 3.74 11.19 2.54
CA GLY A 279 3.89 10.05 3.41
C GLY A 279 4.06 8.76 2.62
N PHE A 280 4.21 7.67 3.35
CA PHE A 280 4.40 6.35 2.77
C PHE A 280 3.83 5.28 3.69
N GLY A 281 3.64 4.08 3.16
CA GLY A 281 3.28 2.88 3.90
C GLY A 281 4.38 1.84 3.83
N LEU A 282 4.69 1.21 4.97
CA LEU A 282 5.52 0.02 5.06
C LEU A 282 4.66 -1.14 5.57
N GLY A 283 4.61 -2.23 4.79
CA GLY A 283 4.04 -3.49 5.25
C GLY A 283 4.99 -4.16 6.25
N PHE A 284 4.58 -4.27 7.50
CA PHE A 284 5.45 -4.75 8.58
C PHE A 284 5.88 -6.20 8.35
N GLU A 285 4.96 -7.07 7.92
CA GLU A 285 5.28 -8.46 7.59
C GLU A 285 6.27 -8.56 6.42
N ARG A 286 6.23 -7.66 5.43
CA ARG A 286 7.21 -7.63 4.33
C ARG A 286 8.60 -7.28 4.84
N LEU A 287 8.71 -6.33 5.77
CA LEU A 287 9.96 -6.00 6.44
C LEU A 287 10.51 -7.20 7.24
N LEU A 288 9.66 -7.88 8.01
CA LEU A 288 10.07 -9.07 8.75
C LEU A 288 10.52 -10.20 7.82
N LEU A 289 9.80 -10.43 6.72
CA LEU A 289 10.21 -11.40 5.69
C LEU A 289 11.58 -11.04 5.12
N TYR A 290 11.84 -9.74 4.90
CA TYR A 290 13.13 -9.27 4.43
C TYR A 290 14.26 -9.49 5.43
N ILE A 291 14.07 -9.13 6.70
CA ILE A 291 15.08 -9.25 7.75
C ILE A 291 15.43 -10.71 8.03
N THR A 292 14.41 -11.58 8.12
CA THR A 292 14.55 -12.99 8.51
C THR A 292 14.98 -13.89 7.35
N GLY A 293 14.82 -13.45 6.11
CA GLY A 293 15.09 -14.25 4.91
C GLY A 293 14.04 -15.35 4.63
N LEU A 294 12.97 -15.43 5.44
CA LEU A 294 11.85 -16.34 5.24
C LEU A 294 11.20 -16.13 3.86
N LYS A 295 10.51 -17.16 3.35
CA LYS A 295 9.98 -17.16 1.97
C LYS A 295 8.45 -17.04 1.90
N ASN A 296 7.77 -17.21 3.02
CA ASN A 296 6.32 -17.15 3.10
C ASN A 296 5.93 -16.10 4.14
N ILE A 297 5.08 -15.15 3.73
CA ILE A 297 4.57 -14.09 4.62
C ILE A 297 3.76 -14.64 5.79
N ARG A 298 3.26 -15.88 5.67
CA ARG A 298 2.55 -16.59 6.74
C ARG A 298 3.45 -16.95 7.92
N ASP A 299 4.77 -17.00 7.73
CA ASP A 299 5.72 -17.44 8.76
C ASP A 299 6.25 -16.27 9.61
N VAL A 300 5.84 -15.02 9.30
CA VAL A 300 6.29 -13.79 9.97
C VAL A 300 5.18 -13.07 10.73
N ILE A 301 4.00 -13.69 10.82
CA ILE A 301 2.89 -13.25 11.64
C ILE A 301 2.40 -14.44 12.48
N PRO A 302 2.00 -14.27 13.76
CA PRO A 302 1.64 -15.42 14.61
C PRO A 302 0.51 -16.28 14.05
N PHE A 303 -0.55 -15.65 13.53
CA PHE A 303 -1.78 -16.31 13.10
C PHE A 303 -2.25 -15.72 11.76
N PRO A 304 -1.72 -16.19 10.62
CA PRO A 304 -1.97 -15.57 9.32
C PRO A 304 -3.43 -15.69 8.88
N ARG A 305 -3.97 -14.62 8.29
CA ARG A 305 -5.27 -14.62 7.62
C ARG A 305 -5.08 -14.63 6.12
N THR A 306 -5.65 -15.62 5.44
CA THR A 306 -5.58 -15.78 3.98
C THR A 306 -6.89 -16.35 3.45
N PRO A 307 -7.13 -16.39 2.12
CA PRO A 307 -8.36 -16.97 1.59
C PRO A 307 -8.63 -18.38 2.16
N LYS A 308 -9.83 -18.54 2.74
CA LYS A 308 -10.29 -19.78 3.40
C LYS A 308 -9.48 -20.19 4.66
N SER A 309 -8.72 -19.29 5.27
CA SER A 309 -7.95 -19.55 6.49
C SER A 309 -8.11 -18.40 7.49
N ALA A 310 -8.80 -18.69 8.60
CA ALA A 310 -9.00 -17.78 9.74
C ALA A 310 -8.86 -18.50 11.09
N GLU A 311 -8.10 -19.61 11.12
CA GLU A 311 -7.74 -20.35 12.33
C GLU A 311 -6.64 -19.64 13.13
N PHE A 312 -6.01 -20.29 14.09
CA PHE A 312 -4.82 -19.75 14.77
C PHE A 312 -3.60 -20.02 13.87
#